data_AF-A0A0Q4PEH1-F1
#
_entry.id   AF-A0A0Q4PEH1-F1
#
_cell.length_a   1.000
_cell.length_b   1.000
_cell.length_c   1.000
_cell.angle_alpha   90.00
_cell.angle_beta   90.00
_cell.angle_gamma   90.00
#
_symmetry.space_group_name_H-M   'P 1'
#
loop_
_entity.id
_entity.type
_entity.pdbx_description
1 polymer ?
#
loop_
_entity_poly.entity_id
_entity_poly.type
_entity_poly.pdbx_seq_one_letter_code
_entity_poly.pdbx_strand_id
1 'polypeptide(L)'
;METTIVNGIKTSLNSHQIDKIRKQAEDFEGVFLNLLTKEMFATAKSDNGFGGGFGEETWRSIQSEQLANSMAQNGGLGIADQLMGDMIALQEASQQTNPRVTGVYR
;
A
#
# COMPACT_ATOMS: atom_id res chain seq x y z
N MET A 1 -0.59 25.05 17.96
CA MET A 1 -0.20 23.73 17.40
C MET A 1 -0.38 23.84 15.90
N GLU A 2 0.70 23.72 15.14
CA GLU A 2 0.66 23.78 13.67
C GLU A 2 -0.06 22.53 13.16
N THR A 3 -1.06 22.71 12.31
CA THR A 3 -1.92 21.63 11.80
C THR A 3 -1.65 21.44 10.32
N THR A 4 -1.33 20.22 9.91
CA THR A 4 -1.06 19.88 8.51
C THR A 4 -2.30 19.26 7.88
N ILE A 5 -2.54 19.49 6.59
CA ILE A 5 -3.63 18.83 5.85
C ILE A 5 -3.05 17.77 4.93
N VAL A 6 -3.52 16.53 5.07
CA VAL A 6 -3.16 15.38 4.22
C VAL A 6 -4.43 14.79 3.64
N ASN A 7 -4.59 14.75 2.31
CA ASN A 7 -5.80 14.24 1.63
C ASN A 7 -7.13 14.77 2.23
N GLY A 8 -7.15 16.04 2.67
CA GLY A 8 -8.32 16.68 3.30
C GLY A 8 -8.46 16.46 4.82
N ILE A 9 -7.59 15.66 5.43
CA ILE A 9 -7.57 15.35 6.86
C ILE A 9 -6.64 16.32 7.58
N LYS A 10 -7.16 17.02 8.60
CA LYS A 10 -6.35 17.87 9.49
C LYS A 10 -5.69 16.98 10.55
N THR A 11 -4.36 16.99 10.61
CA THR A 11 -3.59 16.19 11.56
C THR A 11 -2.60 17.04 12.36
N SER A 12 -2.32 16.61 13.58
CA SER A 12 -1.30 17.17 14.46
C SER A 12 0.12 16.66 14.17
N LEU A 13 0.24 15.67 13.28
CA LEU A 13 1.51 15.10 12.85
C LEU A 13 2.32 16.10 12.01
N ASN A 14 3.64 16.07 12.19
CA ASN A 14 4.56 16.87 11.38
C ASN A 14 4.86 16.20 10.03
N SER A 15 5.46 16.95 9.10
CA SER A 15 5.78 16.47 7.75
C SER A 15 6.60 15.19 7.74
N HIS A 16 7.63 15.10 8.58
CA HIS A 16 8.47 13.91 8.66
C HIS A 16 7.70 12.65 9.11
N GLN A 17 6.77 12.79 10.05
CA GLN A 17 5.90 11.69 10.47
C GLN A 17 4.95 11.27 9.33
N ILE A 18 4.41 12.23 8.60
CA ILE A 18 3.54 11.99 7.45
C ILE A 18 4.31 11.26 6.33
N ASP A 19 5.54 11.68 6.02
CA ASP A 19 6.39 11.03 5.02
C ASP A 19 6.71 9.58 5.40
N LYS A 20 6.95 9.34 6.70
CA LYS A 20 7.15 7.97 7.21
C LYS A 20 5.91 7.11 7.04
N ILE A 21 4.72 7.65 7.32
CA ILE A 21 3.44 6.95 7.12
C ILE A 21 3.23 6.64 5.63
N ARG A 22 3.48 7.62 4.74
CA ARG A 22 3.39 7.41 3.29
C ARG A 22 4.30 6.28 2.83
N LYS A 23 5.56 6.29 3.26
CA LYS A 23 6.50 5.22 2.94
C LYS A 23 6.00 3.85 3.42
N GLN A 24 5.44 3.77 4.63
CA GLN A 24 4.87 2.53 5.17
C GLN A 24 3.69 2.03 4.32
N ALA A 25 2.86 2.95 3.81
CA ALA A 25 1.72 2.64 2.95
C ALA A 25 2.17 2.17 1.55
N GLU A 26 3.20 2.80 0.98
CA GLU A 26 3.84 2.37 -0.28
C GLU A 26 4.49 0.99 -0.14
N ASP A 27 5.21 0.74 0.95
CA ASP A 27 5.84 -0.57 1.23
C ASP A 27 4.76 -1.67 1.36
N PHE A 28 3.64 -1.37 2.00
CA PHE A 28 2.49 -2.29 2.09
C PHE A 28 1.89 -2.59 0.71
N GLU A 29 1.68 -1.57 -0.12
CA GLU A 29 1.18 -1.74 -1.48
C GLU A 29 2.15 -2.59 -2.32
N GLY A 30 3.46 -2.42 -2.16
CA GLY A 30 4.48 -3.27 -2.80
C GLY A 30 4.37 -4.75 -2.42
N VAL A 31 4.14 -5.06 -1.13
CA VAL A 31 3.89 -6.44 -0.68
C VAL A 31 2.60 -7.00 -1.27
N PHE A 32 1.54 -6.19 -1.29
CA PHE A 32 0.25 -6.59 -1.86
C PHE A 32 0.36 -6.88 -3.36
N LEU A 33 1.03 -6.02 -4.13
CA LEU A 33 1.28 -6.22 -5.56
C LEU A 33 2.06 -7.51 -5.83
N ASN A 34 3.05 -7.81 -4.99
CA ASN A 34 3.80 -9.07 -5.07
C ASN A 34 2.87 -10.29 -4.86
N LEU A 35 1.99 -10.24 -3.86
CA LEU A 35 1.01 -11.31 -3.61
C LEU A 35 0.02 -11.45 -4.77
N LEU A 36 -0.52 -10.34 -5.27
CA LEU A 36 -1.43 -10.33 -6.41
C LEU A 36 -0.77 -10.95 -7.65
N THR A 37 0.47 -10.54 -7.93
CA THR A 37 1.26 -11.06 -9.06
C THR A 37 1.48 -12.56 -8.92
N LYS A 38 1.85 -13.04 -7.72
CA LYS A 38 2.00 -14.47 -7.44
C LYS A 38 0.71 -15.25 -7.71
N GLU A 39 -0.45 -14.75 -7.29
CA GLU A 39 -1.72 -15.44 -7.51
C GLU A 39 -2.21 -15.39 -8.95
N MET A 40 -1.92 -14.31 -9.68
CA MET A 40 -2.14 -14.26 -11.12
C MET A 40 -1.32 -15.36 -11.83
N PHE A 41 -0.04 -15.53 -11.48
CA PHE A 41 0.80 -16.61 -12.02
C PHE A 41 0.34 -18.01 -11.58
N ALA A 42 -0.15 -18.17 -10.35
CA ALA A 42 -0.67 -19.45 -9.86
C ALA A 42 -1.96 -19.85 -10.60
N THR A 43 -2.86 -18.89 -10.82
CA THR A 43 -4.13 -19.08 -11.53
C THR A 43 -3.90 -19.38 -13.01
N ALA A 44 -2.96 -18.69 -13.66
CA ALA A 44 -2.56 -18.98 -15.04
C ALA A 44 -2.06 -20.44 -15.22
N LYS A 45 -1.43 -21.02 -14.20
CA LYS A 45 -1.04 -22.44 -14.22
C LYS A 45 -2.21 -23.40 -14.01
N SER A 46 -3.26 -22.97 -13.32
CA SER A 46 -4.41 -23.83 -12.96
C SER A 46 -5.48 -23.93 -14.05
N ASP A 47 -5.58 -22.93 -14.94
CA ASP A 47 -6.58 -22.93 -16.04
C ASP A 47 -6.19 -23.82 -17.25
N ASN A 48 -5.02 -24.47 -17.20
CA ASN A 48 -4.53 -25.46 -18.17
C ASN A 48 -5.32 -26.79 -18.18
N GLY A 49 -6.59 -26.76 -17.78
CA GLY A 49 -7.52 -27.88 -17.82
C GLY A 49 -8.20 -28.08 -19.17
N PHE A 50 -8.58 -27.03 -19.91
CA PHE A 50 -9.38 -27.19 -21.14
C PHE A 50 -9.34 -25.96 -22.08
N GLY A 51 -8.73 -26.10 -23.26
CA GLY A 51 -9.19 -25.42 -24.49
C GLY A 51 -8.51 -24.11 -24.91
N GLY A 52 -7.32 -24.21 -25.49
CA GLY A 52 -6.58 -23.13 -26.16
C GLY A 52 -5.09 -23.45 -26.09
N GLY A 53 -4.37 -23.52 -27.22
CA GLY A 53 -2.99 -24.00 -27.22
C GLY A 53 -2.08 -23.20 -26.27
N PHE A 54 -1.03 -23.85 -25.71
CA PHE A 54 -0.04 -23.27 -24.79
C PHE A 54 0.46 -21.86 -25.17
N GLY A 55 0.54 -21.55 -26.47
CA GLY A 55 0.94 -20.24 -26.97
C GLY A 55 -0.05 -19.10 -26.73
N GLU A 56 -1.37 -19.35 -26.76
CA GLU A 56 -2.39 -18.32 -26.51
C GLU A 56 -2.45 -17.93 -25.03
N GLU A 57 -2.44 -18.92 -24.13
CA GLU A 57 -2.41 -18.68 -22.68
C GLU A 57 -1.15 -17.94 -22.25
N THR A 58 0.00 -18.32 -22.80
CA THR A 58 1.26 -17.63 -22.51
C THR A 58 1.20 -16.17 -22.96
N TRP A 59 0.67 -15.90 -24.16
CA TRP A 59 0.52 -14.53 -24.66
C TRP A 59 -0.47 -13.71 -23.83
N ARG A 60 -1.61 -14.30 -23.41
CA ARG A 60 -2.59 -13.66 -22.53
C ARG A 60 -2.01 -13.34 -21.16
N SER A 61 -1.20 -14.26 -20.61
CA SER A 61 -0.51 -14.07 -19.33
C SER A 61 0.49 -12.91 -19.44
N ILE A 62 1.31 -12.88 -20.50
CA ILE A 62 2.26 -11.78 -20.74
C ILE A 62 1.54 -10.44 -20.94
N GLN A 63 0.44 -10.39 -21.70
CA GLN A 63 -0.37 -9.17 -21.85
C GLN A 63 -0.94 -8.67 -20.52
N SER A 64 -1.46 -9.60 -19.70
CA SER A 64 -2.02 -9.28 -18.38
C SER A 64 -0.94 -8.79 -17.43
N GLU A 65 0.25 -9.41 -17.47
CA GLU A 65 1.43 -8.99 -16.73
C GLU A 65 1.89 -7.59 -17.14
N GLN A 66 2.00 -7.30 -18.44
CA GLN A 66 2.40 -5.98 -18.93
C GLN A 66 1.37 -4.90 -18.56
N LEU A 67 0.07 -5.22 -18.58
CA LEU A 67 -0.98 -4.30 -18.13
C LEU A 67 -0.86 -4.03 -16.62
N ALA A 68 -0.71 -5.06 -15.80
CA ALA A 68 -0.51 -4.93 -14.36
C ALA A 68 0.77 -4.13 -14.03
N ASN A 69 1.85 -4.39 -14.75
CA ASN A 69 3.13 -3.70 -14.56
C ASN A 69 3.03 -2.23 -15.00
N SER A 70 2.29 -1.94 -16.07
CA SER A 70 2.01 -0.56 -16.50
C SER A 70 1.15 0.20 -15.48
N MET A 71 0.17 -0.46 -14.86
CA MET A 71 -0.61 0.13 -13.76
C MET A 71 0.29 0.41 -12.55
N ALA A 72 1.15 -0.53 -12.16
CA ALA A 72 2.08 -0.35 -11.06
C ALA A 72 3.08 0.81 -11.31
N GLN A 73 3.65 0.92 -12.52
CA GLN A 73 4.61 1.97 -12.88
C GLN A 73 3.98 3.37 -12.94
N ASN A 74 2.67 3.49 -13.18
CA ASN A 74 1.97 4.76 -13.23
C ASN A 74 1.43 5.24 -11.86
N GLY A 75 1.82 4.59 -10.76
CA GLY A 75 1.44 5.01 -9.40
C GLY A 75 0.77 3.92 -8.55
N GLY A 76 1.00 2.63 -8.85
CA GLY A 76 0.41 1.54 -8.08
C GLY A 76 -1.09 1.37 -8.32
N LEU A 77 -1.81 0.83 -7.34
CA LEU A 77 -3.26 0.71 -7.34
C LEU A 77 -3.93 1.88 -6.60
N GLY A 78 -3.14 2.81 -6.05
CA GLY A 78 -3.62 3.90 -5.19
C GLY A 78 -4.04 3.43 -3.80
N ILE A 79 -3.66 2.22 -3.40
CA ILE A 79 -4.01 1.66 -2.08
C ILE A 79 -3.28 2.43 -0.98
N ALA A 80 -2.03 2.84 -1.25
CA ALA A 80 -1.25 3.64 -0.31
C ALA A 80 -1.99 4.94 0.08
N ASP A 81 -2.54 5.65 -0.91
CA ASP A 81 -3.27 6.90 -0.70
C ASP A 81 -4.58 6.71 0.08
N GLN A 82 -5.27 5.58 -0.14
CA GLN A 82 -6.48 5.23 0.59
C GLN A 82 -6.19 4.92 2.06
N LEU A 83 -5.06 4.27 2.37
CA LEU A 83 -4.67 3.92 3.73
C LEU A 83 -4.13 5.10 4.55
N MET A 84 -3.71 6.20 3.90
CA MET A 84 -3.11 7.34 4.60
C MET A 84 -3.96 7.86 5.75
N GLY A 85 -5.28 8.00 5.54
CA GLY A 85 -6.19 8.51 6.57
C GLY A 85 -6.26 7.60 7.80
N ASP A 86 -6.40 6.30 7.57
CA ASP A 86 -6.49 5.30 8.64
C ASP A 86 -5.16 5.18 9.39
N MET A 87 -4.03 5.18 8.68
CA MET A 87 -2.71 5.12 9.31
C MET A 87 -2.39 6.39 10.13
N ILE A 88 -2.79 7.57 9.66
CA ILE A 88 -2.69 8.81 10.42
C ILE A 88 -3.52 8.72 11.70
N ALA A 89 -4.78 8.27 11.60
CA ALA A 89 -5.66 8.13 12.76
C ALA A 89 -5.10 7.15 13.81
N LEU A 90 -4.55 6.01 13.36
CA LEU A 90 -3.87 5.05 14.24
C LEU A 90 -2.62 5.64 14.90
N GLN A 91 -1.84 6.41 14.16
CA GLN A 91 -0.63 7.03 14.67
C GLN A 91 -0.95 8.14 15.69
N GLU A 92 -2.05 8.87 15.53
CA GLU A 92 -2.53 9.85 16.50
C GLU A 92 -3.08 9.18 17.76
N ALA A 93 -3.86 8.10 17.63
CA ALA A 93 -4.38 7.34 18.76
C ALA A 93 -3.26 6.75 19.64
N SER A 94 -2.20 6.22 19.02
CA SER A 94 -1.04 5.68 19.74
C SER A 94 -0.19 6.76 20.43
N GLN A 95 -0.13 7.98 19.89
CA GLN A 95 0.58 9.10 20.52
C GLN A 95 -0.15 9.65 21.75
N GLN A 96 -1.49 9.61 21.77
CA GLN A 96 -2.29 10.01 22.93
C GLN A 96 -2.08 9.08 24.14
N THR A 97 -1.71 7.82 23.92
CA THR A 97 -1.48 6.83 24.99
C THR A 97 -0.09 6.88 25.62
N ASN A 98 0.76 7.85 25.29
CA ASN A 98 2.06 8.02 25.96
C ASN A 98 1.95 9.12 27.05
N PRO A 99 1.60 8.79 28.31
CA PRO A 99 1.66 9.75 29.39
C PRO A 99 3.12 10.18 29.50
N ARG A 100 3.40 11.44 29.18
CA ARG A 100 4.71 12.06 29.42
C ARG A 100 5.07 11.77 30.88
N VAL A 101 6.00 10.85 31.11
CA VAL A 101 6.57 10.62 32.44
C VAL A 101 7.38 11.86 32.78
N THR A 102 6.71 12.86 33.34
CA THR A 102 7.37 13.97 34.03
C THR A 102 7.81 13.44 35.38
N GLY A 103 8.86 12.61 35.36
CA GLY A 103 9.63 12.28 36.55
C GLY A 103 10.40 13.53 36.98
N VAL A 104 9.74 14.43 37.69
CA VAL A 104 10.42 15.47 38.45
C VAL A 104 11.01 14.78 39.68
N TYR A 105 12.24 14.27 39.54
CA TYR A 105 13.04 13.94 40.71
C TYR A 105 13.43 15.26 41.38
N ARG A 106 12.78 15.53 42.52
CA ARG A 106 13.33 16.42 43.55
C ARG A 106 14.07 15.56 44.55
#